data_AF-A0A937XV90-F1
#
_entry.id   AF-A0A937XV90-F1
#
_cell.length_a   1.000
_cell.length_b   1.000
_cell.length_c   1.000
_cell.angle_alpha   90.00
_cell.angle_beta   90.00
_cell.angle_gamma   90.00
#
_symmetry.space_group_name_H-M   'P 1'
#
loop_
_entity.id
_entity.type
_entity.pdbx_description
1 polymer ?
#
loop_
_entity_poly.entity_id
_entity_poly.type
_entity_poly.pdbx_seq_one_letter_code
_entity_poly.pdbx_strand_id
1 'polypeptide(L)'
;MDQTTADKNASAPPAERIISDMKLFKGFKSKTPAVAGRRAFCLYRDLGVQLASKHRMRAVKSDPIPHKIESTQWHYHVCDFNFVYFLKGTVTFELEDGTI
;
A
#
# COMPACT_ATOMS: atom_id res chain seq x y z
N MET A 1 34.36 -32.70 -29.99
CA MET A 1 33.72 -31.44 -30.42
C MET A 1 32.35 -31.85 -30.97
N ASP A 2 31.20 -31.51 -30.43
CA ASP A 2 30.83 -30.56 -29.38
C ASP A 2 29.43 -31.01 -28.89
N GLN A 3 29.22 -31.05 -27.57
CA GLN A 3 27.91 -31.31 -26.97
C GLN A 3 27.21 -29.96 -26.81
N THR A 4 26.32 -29.59 -27.73
CA THR A 4 25.49 -28.40 -27.53
C THR A 4 24.32 -28.76 -26.61
N THR A 5 24.55 -28.64 -25.31
CA THR A 5 23.53 -28.69 -24.27
C THR A 5 22.47 -27.63 -24.53
N ALA A 6 21.22 -28.05 -24.68
CA ALA A 6 20.08 -27.14 -24.67
C ALA A 6 20.03 -26.41 -23.32
N ASP A 7 20.18 -25.09 -23.35
CA ASP A 7 20.06 -24.22 -22.19
C ASP A 7 18.67 -24.36 -21.56
N LYS A 8 18.60 -25.09 -20.44
CA LYS A 8 17.41 -25.26 -19.59
C LYS A 8 17.07 -24.01 -18.77
N ASN A 9 17.38 -22.81 -19.28
CA ASN A 9 17.26 -21.58 -18.50
C ASN A 9 16.52 -20.46 -19.24
N ALA A 10 15.52 -20.81 -20.06
CA ALA A 10 14.50 -19.86 -20.47
C ALA A 10 13.65 -19.48 -19.24
N SER A 11 14.09 -18.45 -18.52
CA SER A 11 13.37 -17.97 -17.34
C SER A 11 12.03 -17.40 -17.76
N ALA A 12 10.97 -17.80 -17.07
CA ALA A 12 9.62 -17.26 -17.21
C ALA A 12 9.61 -15.71 -17.30
N PRO A 13 8.65 -15.12 -18.02
CA PRO A 13 8.57 -13.68 -18.21
C PRO A 13 8.62 -12.91 -16.88
N PRO A 14 9.13 -11.66 -16.87
CA PRO A 14 9.46 -10.92 -15.64
C PRO A 14 8.32 -10.82 -14.61
N ALA A 15 7.07 -10.84 -15.06
CA ALA A 15 5.90 -10.78 -14.19
C ALA A 15 5.72 -12.06 -13.33
N GLU A 16 6.05 -13.24 -13.86
CA GLU A 16 5.88 -14.52 -13.15
C GLU A 16 6.95 -14.75 -12.09
N ARG A 17 8.15 -14.19 -12.27
CA ARG A 17 9.26 -14.32 -11.30
C ARG A 17 9.07 -13.48 -10.04
N ILE A 18 8.25 -12.43 -10.09
CA ILE A 18 8.09 -11.45 -9.00
C ILE A 18 7.08 -11.90 -7.93
N ILE A 19 6.12 -12.77 -8.28
CA ILE A 19 5.08 -13.22 -7.34
C ILE A 19 5.61 -14.29 -6.37
N SER A 20 6.63 -15.06 -6.79
CA SER A 20 7.24 -16.21 -6.08
C SER A 20 7.50 -15.97 -4.58
N ASP A 21 7.90 -14.76 -4.20
CA ASP A 21 8.42 -14.52 -2.85
C ASP A 21 7.56 -13.57 -2.00
N MET A 22 6.39 -13.16 -2.50
CA MET A 22 5.43 -12.44 -1.68
C MET A 22 4.69 -13.41 -0.75
N LYS A 23 4.30 -12.93 0.42
CA LYS A 23 3.64 -13.76 1.43
C LYS A 23 2.26 -13.21 1.75
N LEU A 24 1.32 -14.09 2.07
CA LEU A 24 0.07 -13.68 2.69
C LEU A 24 0.38 -13.21 4.13
N PHE A 25 -0.01 -11.98 4.45
CA PHE A 25 0.01 -11.46 5.81
C PHE A 25 -1.39 -11.03 6.24
N LYS A 26 -1.75 -11.31 7.49
CA LYS A 26 -3.03 -10.93 8.09
C LYS A 26 -2.77 -10.09 9.34
N GLY A 27 -3.03 -8.79 9.25
CA GLY A 27 -2.97 -7.88 10.39
C GLY A 27 -4.21 -8.04 11.29
N PHE A 28 -4.03 -8.49 12.53
CA PHE A 28 -5.09 -8.53 13.52
C PHE A 28 -5.07 -7.26 14.38
N LYS A 29 -6.25 -6.66 14.61
CA LYS A 29 -6.37 -5.43 15.42
C LYS A 29 -5.70 -5.55 16.80
N SER A 30 -5.74 -6.72 17.43
CA SER A 30 -5.13 -7.00 18.74
C SER A 30 -3.60 -7.02 18.71
N LYS A 31 -2.98 -7.29 17.56
CA LYS A 31 -1.52 -7.39 17.39
C LYS A 31 -0.91 -6.17 16.70
N THR A 32 -1.73 -5.35 16.06
CA THR A 32 -1.27 -4.16 15.33
C THR A 32 -2.00 -2.93 15.86
N PRO A 33 -1.50 -2.31 16.95
CA PRO A 33 -2.09 -1.11 17.50
C PRO A 33 -1.99 0.04 16.50
N ALA A 34 -2.93 0.98 16.59
CA ALA A 34 -2.84 2.21 15.81
C ALA A 34 -1.83 3.16 16.48
N VAL A 35 -0.98 3.79 15.68
CA VAL A 35 0.06 4.70 16.14
C VAL A 35 -0.13 6.08 15.51
N ALA A 36 0.36 7.13 16.18
CA ALA A 36 0.40 8.46 15.58
C ALA A 36 1.31 8.44 14.35
N GLY A 37 0.85 9.04 13.25
CA GLY A 37 1.63 9.14 12.02
C GLY A 37 2.10 10.56 11.73
N ARG A 38 2.49 10.82 10.49
CA ARG A 38 2.97 12.14 10.04
C ARG A 38 1.91 13.23 10.08
N ARG A 39 0.62 12.88 10.07
CA ARG A 39 -0.49 13.82 10.19
C ARG A 39 -1.02 13.78 11.62
N ALA A 40 -1.05 14.94 12.28
CA ALA A 40 -1.47 15.06 13.68
C ALA A 40 -2.95 14.72 13.92
N PHE A 41 -3.75 14.62 12.85
CA PHE A 41 -5.18 14.33 12.89
C PHE A 41 -5.57 12.88 12.55
N CYS A 42 -4.60 12.01 12.27
CA CYS A 42 -4.87 10.61 11.96
C CYS A 42 -3.98 9.66 12.77
N LEU A 43 -4.59 8.58 13.24
CA LEU A 43 -3.88 7.39 13.69
C LEU A 43 -3.77 6.41 12.53
N TYR A 44 -2.67 5.68 12.46
CA TYR A 44 -2.38 4.73 11.40
C TYR A 44 -2.14 3.36 11.99
N ARG A 45 -2.76 2.35 11.39
CA ARG A 45 -2.50 0.94 11.67
C ARG A 45 -1.86 0.32 10.45
N ASP A 46 -0.65 -0.20 10.63
CA ASP A 46 0.02 -1.00 9.60
C ASP A 46 -0.76 -2.28 9.35
N LEU A 47 -0.86 -2.70 8.09
CA LEU A 47 -1.47 -3.96 7.71
C LEU A 47 -0.42 -5.03 7.36
N GLY A 48 0.87 -4.73 7.53
CA GLY A 48 2.01 -5.63 7.31
C GLY A 48 2.30 -5.94 5.84
N VAL A 49 1.55 -5.31 4.93
CA VAL A 49 1.66 -5.48 3.48
C VAL A 49 3.04 -5.07 2.96
N GLN A 50 3.69 -4.09 3.61
CA GLN A 50 5.00 -3.62 3.18
C GLN A 50 6.05 -4.74 3.22
N LEU A 51 6.17 -5.46 4.32
CA LEU A 51 7.11 -6.59 4.40
C LEU A 51 6.64 -7.78 3.56
N ALA A 52 5.34 -8.08 3.58
CA ALA A 52 4.74 -9.18 2.84
C ALA A 52 4.91 -9.06 1.31
N SER A 53 4.92 -7.84 0.78
CA SER A 53 5.07 -7.53 -0.64
C SER A 53 6.51 -7.19 -1.04
N LYS A 54 7.50 -7.42 -0.18
CA LYS A 54 8.89 -6.98 -0.40
C LYS A 54 9.00 -5.50 -0.78
N HIS A 55 8.28 -4.67 -0.03
CA HIS A 55 8.23 -3.21 -0.16
C HIS A 55 7.63 -2.68 -1.47
N ARG A 56 6.98 -3.55 -2.26
CA ARG A 56 6.29 -3.15 -3.50
C ARG A 56 4.98 -2.42 -3.25
N MET A 57 4.31 -2.70 -2.14
CA MET A 57 3.03 -2.08 -1.79
C MET A 57 3.00 -1.69 -0.32
N ARG A 58 2.26 -0.62 -0.01
CA ARG A 58 1.91 -0.25 1.36
C ARG A 58 0.39 -0.21 1.49
N ALA A 59 -0.12 -0.78 2.58
CA ALA A 59 -1.51 -0.65 2.96
C ALA A 59 -1.57 -0.28 4.44
N VAL A 60 -2.31 0.78 4.75
CA VAL A 60 -2.50 1.27 6.12
C VAL A 60 -3.97 1.54 6.33
N LYS A 61 -4.49 1.22 7.51
CA LYS A 61 -5.80 1.71 7.94
C LYS A 61 -5.59 3.01 8.71
N SER A 62 -6.15 4.11 8.21
CA SER A 62 -6.18 5.39 8.90
C SER A 62 -7.49 5.58 9.65
N ASP A 63 -7.41 6.01 10.91
CA ASP A 63 -8.55 6.40 11.74
C ASP A 63 -8.40 7.90 12.08
N PRO A 64 -9.41 8.75 11.82
CA PRO A 64 -9.35 10.16 12.19
C PRO A 64 -9.38 10.32 13.71
N ILE A 65 -8.67 11.32 14.23
CA ILE A 65 -8.75 11.71 15.63
C ILE A 65 -9.95 12.66 15.78
N PRO A 66 -10.91 12.36 16.67
CA PRO A 66 -12.07 13.22 16.89
C PRO A 66 -11.68 14.67 17.18
N HIS A 67 -12.44 15.62 16.62
CA HIS A 67 -12.24 17.07 16.80
C HIS A 67 -10.91 17.63 16.29
N LYS A 68 -10.15 16.87 15.49
CA LYS A 68 -8.91 17.34 14.85
C LYS A 68 -8.95 17.26 13.33
N ILE A 69 -10.13 17.29 12.70
CA ILE A 69 -10.22 17.11 11.24
C ILE A 69 -9.75 18.40 10.55
N GLU A 70 -8.61 18.33 9.88
CA GLU A 70 -8.00 19.43 9.14
C GLU A 70 -7.92 19.08 7.64
N SER A 71 -7.96 20.11 6.78
CA SER A 71 -7.67 19.92 5.36
C SER A 71 -6.20 19.50 5.18
N THR A 72 -5.97 18.54 4.29
CA THR A 72 -4.64 18.00 4.00
C THR A 72 -3.77 18.94 3.16
N GLN A 73 -4.33 20.06 2.69
CA GLN A 73 -3.79 20.97 1.68
C GLN A 73 -3.59 20.26 0.32
N TRP A 74 -3.42 21.04 -0.75
CA TRP A 74 -3.10 20.49 -2.08
C TRP A 74 -1.82 19.66 -2.03
N HIS A 75 -1.91 18.39 -2.43
CA HIS A 75 -0.78 17.49 -2.53
C HIS A 75 -1.09 16.35 -3.51
N TYR A 76 -0.03 15.68 -3.97
CA TYR A 76 -0.13 14.49 -4.79
C TYR A 76 0.83 13.41 -4.27
N HIS A 77 0.60 12.17 -4.69
CA HIS A 77 1.46 11.05 -4.38
C HIS A 77 2.28 10.65 -5.59
N VAL A 78 3.60 10.55 -5.44
CA VAL A 78 4.46 9.89 -6.42
C VAL A 78 4.38 8.38 -6.17
N CYS A 79 3.50 7.71 -6.90
CA CYS A 79 3.37 6.25 -6.88
C CYS A 79 2.74 5.71 -8.18
N ASP A 80 2.98 4.44 -8.47
CA ASP A 80 2.37 3.75 -9.62
C ASP A 80 0.85 3.61 -9.47
N PHE A 81 0.37 3.48 -8.23
CA PHE A 81 -1.05 3.30 -7.91
C PHE A 81 -1.36 3.80 -6.48
N ASN A 82 -2.49 4.46 -6.31
CA ASN A 82 -3.03 4.85 -5.01
C ASN A 82 -4.52 4.47 -4.95
N PHE A 83 -4.95 3.88 -3.85
CA PHE A 83 -6.32 3.48 -3.64
C PHE A 83 -6.75 3.73 -2.20
N VAL A 84 -7.91 4.35 -2.04
CA VAL A 84 -8.49 4.67 -0.74
C VAL A 84 -9.88 4.06 -0.68
N TYR A 85 -10.16 3.30 0.38
CA TYR A 85 -11.46 2.69 0.62
C TYR A 85 -12.02 3.14 1.97
N PHE A 86 -13.23 3.69 1.95
CA PHE A 86 -13.90 4.20 3.15
C PHE A 86 -14.61 3.10 3.90
N LEU A 87 -14.16 2.84 5.13
CA LEU A 87 -14.75 1.82 6.00
C LEU A 87 -15.91 2.36 6.85
N LYS A 88 -15.95 3.67 7.12
CA LYS A 88 -16.98 4.32 7.93
C LYS A 88 -16.99 5.83 7.67
N GLY A 89 -18.18 6.42 7.60
CA GLY A 89 -18.38 7.85 7.38
C GLY A 89 -18.21 8.26 5.92
N THR A 90 -18.04 9.56 5.71
CA THR A 90 -17.85 10.17 4.39
C THR A 90 -16.63 11.08 4.43
N VAL A 91 -16.01 11.28 3.27
CA VAL A 91 -14.99 12.30 3.07
C VAL A 91 -15.30 12.99 1.74
N THR A 92 -14.90 14.25 1.64
CA THR A 92 -14.95 15.03 0.42
C THR A 92 -13.53 15.16 -0.12
N PHE A 93 -13.34 14.89 -1.41
CA PHE A 93 -12.10 15.19 -2.11
C PHE A 93 -12.33 16.40 -3.00
N GLU A 94 -11.26 17.12 -3.31
CA GLU A 94 -11.25 18.09 -4.38
C GLU A 94 -10.11 17.67 -5.30
N LEU A 95 -10.42 17.50 -6.58
CA LEU A 95 -9.45 17.12 -7.62
C LEU A 95 -8.99 18.36 -8.38
N GLU A 96 -7.85 18.24 -9.06
CA GLU A 96 -7.25 19.36 -9.80
C GLU A 96 -8.17 19.93 -10.89
N ASP A 97 -9.06 19.11 -11.45
CA ASP A 97 -10.05 19.54 -12.46
C ASP A 97 -11.29 20.22 -11.87
N GLY A 98 -11.35 20.39 -10.54
CA GLY A 98 -12.47 20.99 -9.82
C GLY A 98 -13.59 20.02 -9.44
N THR A 99 -13.43 18.72 -9.71
CA THR A 99 -14.39 17.68 -9.27
C THR A 99 -14.34 17.48 -7.75
N ILE A 100 -15.51 17.27 -7.13
CA ILE A 100 -15.69 17.07 -5.68
C ILE A 100 -16.41 15.75 -5.38
#